data_AF-A0A968XHV1-F1
#
_entry.id   AF-A0A968XHV1-F1
#
_cell.length_a   1.000
_cell.length_b   1.000
_cell.length_c   1.000
_cell.angle_alpha   90.00
_cell.angle_beta   90.00
_cell.angle_gamma   90.00
#
_symmetry.space_group_name_H-M   'P 1'
#
loop_
_entity.id
_entity.type
_entity.pdbx_description
1 polymer ?
#
loop_
_entity_poly.entity_id
_entity_poly.type
_entity_poly.pdbx_seq_one_letter_code
_entity_poly.pdbx_strand_id
1 'polypeptide(L)' 'MPVEELRHLIQKVSTGATLEEDEIRSALDIMTAGHATPAQMGAFLMALRVRGETVEEITGAAQMMRARMERV' A
#
# COMPACT_ATOMS: atom_id res chain seq x y z
N MET A 1 8.11 -13.87 -1.71
CA MET A 1 8.26 -13.17 -3.02
C MET A 1 7.43 -11.89 -2.95
N PRO A 2 7.93 -10.73 -3.39
CA PRO A 2 7.24 -9.44 -3.22
C PRO A 2 5.82 -9.42 -3.79
N VAL A 3 5.59 -10.10 -4.91
CA VAL A 3 4.28 -10.21 -5.57
C VAL A 3 3.25 -10.96 -4.72
N GLU A 4 3.69 -11.97 -3.96
CA GLU A 4 2.83 -12.78 -3.11
C GLU A 4 2.41 -12.02 -1.85
N GLU A 5 3.29 -11.15 -1.35
CA GLU A 5 3.02 -10.28 -0.20
C GLU A 5 1.97 -9.22 -0.53
N LEU A 6 2.10 -8.52 -1.66
CA LEU A 6 1.09 -7.55 -2.09
C LEU A 6 -0.28 -8.22 -2.32
N ARG A 7 -0.30 -9.45 -2.85
CA ARG A 7 -1.53 -10.23 -3.00
C ARG A 7 -2.20 -10.49 -1.64
N HIS A 8 -1.42 -10.84 -0.62
CA HIS A 8 -1.93 -11.05 0.73
C HIS A 8 -2.48 -9.75 1.35
N LEU A 9 -1.78 -8.64 1.16
CA LEU A 9 -2.21 -7.32 1.64
C LEU A 9 -3.52 -6.88 0.98
N ILE A 10 -3.65 -7.07 -0.34
CA ILE A 10 -4.91 -6.83 -1.07
C ILE A 10 -6.04 -7.67 -0.48
N GLN A 11 -5.81 -8.96 -0.21
CA GLN A 11 -6.82 -9.83 0.41
C GLN A 11 -7.23 -9.31 1.79
N LYS A 12 -6.27 -8.89 2.62
CA LYS A 12 -6.53 -8.34 3.96
C LYS A 12 -7.41 -7.09 3.90
N VAL A 13 -7.05 -6.09 3.08
CA VAL A 13 -7.87 -4.86 2.98
C VAL A 13 -9.23 -5.12 2.34
N SER A 14 -9.35 -6.13 1.48
CA SER A 14 -10.61 -6.52 0.85
C SER A 14 -11.63 -7.08 1.85
N THR A 15 -11.20 -7.58 3.02
CA THR A 15 -12.12 -7.99 4.09
C THR A 15 -12.56 -6.84 5.00
N GLY A 16 -12.14 -5.61 4.71
CA GLY A 16 -12.38 -4.44 5.55
C GLY A 16 -11.40 -4.29 6.72
N ALA A 17 -10.35 -5.13 6.80
CA ALA A 17 -9.33 -4.99 7.82
C ALA A 17 -8.43 -3.78 7.56
N THR A 18 -7.88 -3.22 8.63
CA THR A 18 -6.87 -2.16 8.58
C THR A 18 -5.48 -2.73 8.35
N LEU A 19 -4.59 -1.91 7.81
CA LEU A 19 -3.18 -2.22 7.71
C LEU A 19 -2.42 -1.54 8.84
N GLU A 20 -1.45 -2.25 9.40
CA GLU A 20 -0.44 -1.67 10.27
C GLU A 20 0.55 -0.84 9.45
N GLU A 21 1.33 0.02 10.12
CA GLU A 21 2.30 0.90 9.44
C GLU A 21 3.30 0.13 8.56
N ASP A 22 3.84 -0.98 9.07
CA ASP A 22 4.79 -1.83 8.34
C ASP A 22 4.16 -2.49 7.10
N GLU A 23 2.86 -2.79 7.15
CA GLU A 23 2.14 -3.40 6.03
C GLU A 23 1.87 -2.37 4.92
N ILE A 24 1.49 -1.14 5.30
CA ILE A 24 1.39 -0.01 4.35
C ILE A 24 2.74 0.24 3.69
N ARG A 25 3.81 0.28 4.48
CA ARG A 25 5.18 0.48 4.00
C ARG A 25 5.58 -0.59 3.01
N SER A 26 5.34 -1.87 3.34
CA SER A 26 5.65 -2.99 2.46
C SER A 26 4.86 -2.91 1.15
N ALA A 27 3.54 -2.66 1.19
CA ALA A 27 2.72 -2.50 -0.01
C ALA A 27 3.27 -1.40 -0.93
N LEU A 28 3.55 -0.23 -0.37
CA LEU A 28 4.05 0.91 -1.13
C LEU A 28 5.46 0.69 -1.65
N ASP A 29 6.33 0.02 -0.89
CA ASP A 29 7.66 -0.35 -1.35
C ASP A 29 7.61 -1.30 -2.55
N ILE A 30 6.72 -2.29 -2.54
CA ILE A 30 6.49 -3.22 -3.66
C ILE A 30 5.97 -2.46 -4.89
N MET A 31 4.98 -1.57 -4.69
CA MET A 31 4.40 -0.77 -5.77
C MET A 31 5.42 0.19 -6.40
N THR A 32 6.18 0.90 -5.58
CA THR A 32 7.16 1.90 -6.05
C THR A 32 8.46 1.30 -6.56
N ALA A 33 8.81 0.06 -6.17
CA ALA A 33 9.92 -0.70 -6.75
C ALA A 33 9.60 -1.31 -8.13
N GLY A 34 8.37 -1.13 -8.66
CA GLY A 34 7.95 -1.67 -9.95
C GLY A 34 7.68 -3.17 -9.93
N HIS A 35 7.48 -3.77 -8.74
CA HIS A 35 7.17 -5.19 -8.59
C HIS A 35 5.66 -5.49 -8.64
N ALA A 36 4.82 -4.45 -8.71
CA ALA A 36 3.36 -4.57 -8.82
C ALA A 36 2.90 -4.29 -10.26
N THR A 37 1.97 -5.10 -10.76
CA THR A 37 1.25 -4.79 -12.01
C THR A 37 0.27 -3.64 -11.82
N PRO A 38 -0.10 -2.89 -12.87
CA PRO A 38 -1.13 -1.86 -12.79
C PRO A 38 -2.46 -2.37 -12.21
N ALA A 39 -2.83 -3.63 -12.51
CA ALA A 39 -4.02 -4.26 -11.96
C ALA A 39 -3.95 -4.46 -10.45
N GLN A 40 -2.80 -4.89 -9.91
CA GLN A 40 -2.59 -5.05 -8.47
C GLN A 40 -2.59 -3.70 -7.75
N MET A 41 -1.94 -2.69 -8.34
CA MET A 41 -1.96 -1.32 -7.81
C MET A 41 -3.40 -0.79 -7.75
N GLY A 42 -4.17 -0.94 -8.83
CA GLY A 42 -5.58 -0.54 -8.88
C GLY A 42 -6.43 -1.28 -7.87
N ALA A 43 -6.25 -2.60 -7.72
CA ALA A 43 -6.97 -3.40 -6.74
C ALA A 43 -6.69 -2.96 -5.30
N PHE A 44 -5.42 -2.71 -4.95
CA PHE A 44 -5.02 -2.25 -3.64
C PHE A 44 -5.65 -0.88 -3.31
N LEU A 45 -5.49 0.10 -4.21
CA LEU A 45 -6.03 1.45 -4.02
C LEU A 45 -7.56 1.46 -3.96
N MET A 46 -8.23 0.63 -4.77
CA MET A 46 -9.68 0.52 -4.74
C MET A 46 -10.16 -0.11 -3.43
N ALA A 47 -9.50 -1.15 -2.92
CA ALA A 47 -9.87 -1.77 -1.66
C ALA A 47 -9.75 -0.81 -0.47
N LEU A 48 -8.66 -0.03 -0.41
CA LEU A 48 -8.50 1.05 0.58
C LEU A 48 -9.65 2.08 0.48
N ARG A 49 -9.98 2.52 -0.74
CA ARG A 49 -11.07 3.48 -0.97
C ARG A 49 -12.45 2.94 -0.57
N VAL A 50 -12.76 1.68 -0.88
CA VAL A 50 -14.07 1.07 -0.54
C VAL A 50 -14.25 0.95 0.96
N ARG A 51 -13.20 0.50 1.67
CA ARG A 51 -13.22 0.37 3.12
C ARG A 51 -13.20 1.73 3.83
N GLY A 52 -12.52 2.71 3.24
CA GLY A 52 -12.16 3.97 3.89
C GLY A 52 -10.74 3.89 4.44
N GLU A 53 -9.95 4.92 4.16
CA GLU A 53 -8.56 5.04 4.61
C GLU A 53 -8.52 5.58 6.04
N THR A 54 -7.63 5.04 6.88
CA THR A 54 -7.38 5.56 8.22
C THR A 54 -6.33 6.67 8.19
N VAL A 55 -6.26 7.47 9.25
CA VAL A 55 -5.27 8.55 9.36
C VAL A 55 -3.85 7.98 9.42
N GLU A 56 -3.69 6.85 10.09
CA GLU A 56 -2.45 6.11 10.25
C GLU A 56 -1.90 5.66 8.88
N GLU A 57 -2.76 5.11 8.04
CA GLU A 57 -2.37 4.64 6.70
C GLU A 57 -2.01 5.79 5.75
N ILE A 58 -2.78 6.89 5.78
CA ILE A 58 -2.47 8.09 5.00
C ILE A 58 -1.13 8.68 5.46
N THR A 59 -0.90 8.74 6.76
CA THR A 59 0.32 9.29 7.35
C THR A 59 1.54 8.43 7.00
N GLY A 60 1.44 7.11 7.16
CA GLY A 60 2.50 6.16 6.79
C GLY A 60 2.83 6.26 5.30
N ALA A 61 1.82 6.35 4.44
CA ALA A 61 2.01 6.53 3.01
C ALA A 61 2.73 7.85 2.67
N ALA A 62 2.31 8.96 3.28
CA ALA A 62 2.93 10.27 3.05
C ALA A 62 4.40 10.31 3.52
N GLN A 63 4.70 9.71 4.68
CA GLN A 63 6.06 9.61 5.20
C GLN A 63 6.96 8.79 4.27
N MET A 64 6.48 7.65 3.79
CA MET A 64 7.19 6.79 2.85
C MET A 64 7.49 7.53 1.53
N MET A 65 6.48 8.20 0.95
CA MET A 65 6.65 9.01 -0.26
C MET A 65 7.71 10.10 -0.06
N ARG A 66 7.64 10.84 1.06
CA ARG A 66 8.62 11.87 1.41
C ARG A 66 10.04 11.29 1.56
N ALA A 67 10.20 10.09 2.09
CA ALA A 67 11.50 9.44 2.24
C ALA A 67 12.14 9.05 0.90
N ARG A 68 11.34 8.87 -0.16
CA ARG A 68 11.82 8.51 -1.51
C ARG A 68 11.94 9.68 -2.48
N MET A 69 11.44 10.86 -2.13
CA MET A 69 11.58 12.05 -2.95
C MET A 69 13.00 12.62 -2.89
N GLU A 70 13.56 12.97 -4.04
CA GLU A 70 14.79 13.75 -4.10
C GLU A 70 14.54 15.15 -3.50
N ARG A 71 15.45 15.60 -2.63
CA ARG A 71 15.38 16.95 -2.06
C ARG A 71 15.93 17.91 -3.10
N VAL A 72 15.09 18.85 -3.54
CA VAL A 72 15.46 19.98 -4.39
C VAL A 72 15.66 21.22 -3.52
#